data_AF-A0A0G1Z314-F1
#
_entry.id   AF-A0A0G1Z314-F1
#
_cell.length_a   1.000
_cell.length_b   1.000
_cell.length_c   1.000
_cell.angle_alpha   90.00
_cell.angle_beta   90.00
_cell.angle_gamma   90.00
#
_symmetry.space_group_name_H-M   'P 1'
#
loop_
_entity.id
_entity.type
_entity.pdbx_description
1 polymer ?
#
loop_
_entity_poly.entity_id
_entity_poly.type
_entity_poly.pdbx_seq_one_letter_code
_entity_poly.pdbx_strand_id
1 'polypeptide(L)'
;MGCLRKHTKYQPTDNEWPSCPKCGGRVILNSDFMDLTDDCDLLHVDDDIICEECEYGLGSGRSFANKLQKQKHLIPCPHCNGTGLIKDTLEKV
;
A
#
# COMPACT_ATOMS: atom_id res chain seq x y z
N MET A 1 -14.68 8.75 20.01
CA MET A 1 -13.37 8.13 20.33
C MET A 1 -12.57 8.11 19.04
N GLY A 2 -11.27 8.41 19.08
CA GLY A 2 -10.40 8.33 17.89
C GLY A 2 -9.81 6.93 17.72
N CYS A 3 -9.28 6.64 16.53
CA CYS A 3 -8.56 5.40 16.24
C CYS A 3 -7.40 5.17 17.23
N LEU A 4 -7.33 3.97 17.81
CA LEU A 4 -6.29 3.56 18.76
C LEU A 4 -5.11 2.80 18.10
N ARG A 5 -5.23 2.47 16.81
CA ARG A 5 -4.24 1.70 16.08
C ARG A 5 -3.16 2.61 15.48
N LYS A 6 -2.01 2.02 15.19
CA LYS A 6 -0.89 2.74 14.57
C LYS A 6 -1.09 2.79 13.06
N HIS A 7 -1.19 3.99 12.52
CA HIS A 7 -1.19 4.21 11.07
C HIS A 7 0.20 3.99 10.46
N THR A 8 0.22 3.68 9.18
CA THR A 8 1.43 3.75 8.37
C THR A 8 1.92 5.20 8.26
N LYS A 9 3.21 5.39 7.93
CA LYS A 9 3.73 6.73 7.61
C LYS A 9 3.23 7.27 6.27
N TYR A 10 2.77 6.38 5.39
CA TYR A 10 2.29 6.69 4.05
C TYR A 10 0.89 6.13 3.86
N GLN A 11 -0.06 7.01 3.59
CA GLN A 11 -1.45 6.67 3.29
C GLN A 11 -1.66 6.67 1.77
N PRO A 12 -1.97 5.52 1.15
CA PRO A 12 -2.35 5.47 -0.26
C PRO A 12 -3.69 6.18 -0.48
N THR A 13 -3.81 6.92 -1.58
CA THR A 13 -5.11 7.37 -2.10
C THR A 13 -5.79 6.26 -2.89
N ASP A 14 -7.10 6.37 -3.14
CA ASP A 14 -7.88 5.37 -3.88
C ASP A 14 -7.29 5.01 -5.26
N ASN A 15 -6.68 5.99 -5.94
CA ASN A 15 -6.05 5.80 -7.25
C ASN A 15 -4.65 5.19 -7.19
N GLU A 16 -4.05 5.13 -6.01
CA GLU A 16 -2.71 4.56 -5.81
C GLU A 16 -2.76 3.08 -5.46
N TRP A 17 -3.93 2.50 -5.23
CA TRP A 17 -4.03 1.07 -4.98
C TRP A 17 -3.56 0.28 -6.21
N PRO A 18 -2.46 -0.48 -6.12
CA PRO A 18 -2.00 -1.31 -7.21
C PRO A 18 -3.02 -2.41 -7.50
N SER A 19 -3.11 -2.78 -8.77
CA SER A 19 -3.79 -4.01 -9.18
C SER A 19 -3.07 -5.23 -8.61
N CYS A 20 -3.84 -6.30 -8.37
CA CYS A 20 -3.31 -7.55 -7.89
C CYS A 20 -2.26 -8.11 -8.86
N PRO A 21 -1.06 -8.49 -8.41
CA PRO A 21 -0.01 -9.01 -9.28
C PRO A 21 -0.32 -10.39 -9.88
N LYS A 22 -1.30 -11.12 -9.32
CA LYS A 22 -1.69 -12.46 -9.81
C LYS A 22 -2.74 -12.40 -10.91
N CYS A 23 -3.81 -11.63 -10.71
CA CYS A 23 -4.97 -11.63 -11.60
C CYS A 23 -5.28 -10.25 -12.19
N GLY A 24 -4.58 -9.19 -11.78
CA GLY A 24 -4.91 -7.81 -12.17
C GLY A 24 -6.15 -7.23 -11.48
N GLY A 25 -6.79 -7.99 -10.59
CA GLY A 25 -8.00 -7.58 -9.86
C GLY A 25 -7.76 -6.47 -8.84
N ARG A 26 -8.85 -6.01 -8.21
CA ARG A 26 -8.80 -4.97 -7.18
C ARG A 26 -8.16 -5.51 -5.89
N VAL A 27 -7.38 -4.65 -5.25
CA VAL A 27 -6.79 -4.88 -3.94
C VAL A 27 -7.58 -4.08 -2.91
N ILE A 28 -7.94 -4.73 -1.81
CA ILE A 28 -8.75 -4.17 -0.73
C ILE A 28 -8.09 -4.46 0.62
N LEU A 29 -8.51 -3.69 1.63
CA LEU A 29 -8.22 -4.03 3.01
C LEU A 29 -9.10 -5.20 3.43
N ASN A 30 -8.48 -6.22 4.01
CA ASN A 30 -9.21 -7.27 4.69
C ASN A 30 -9.70 -6.71 6.02
N SER A 31 -10.92 -6.18 6.00
CA SER A 31 -11.60 -5.57 7.15
C SER A 31 -12.25 -6.60 8.08
N ASP A 32 -11.93 -7.89 7.96
CA ASP A 32 -12.42 -8.94 8.89
C ASP A 32 -11.99 -8.71 10.35
N PHE A 33 -11.02 -7.82 10.59
CA PHE A 33 -10.83 -7.25 11.91
C PHE A 33 -11.93 -6.24 12.19
N MET A 34 -13.00 -6.70 12.86
CA MET A 34 -13.96 -5.88 13.61
C MET A 34 -13.24 -4.75 14.34
N ASP A 35 -13.11 -3.59 13.69
CA ASP A 35 -12.65 -2.39 14.33
C ASP A 35 -13.80 -1.90 15.20
N LEU A 36 -13.58 -1.95 16.51
CA LEU A 36 -14.52 -1.53 17.55
C LEU A 36 -14.84 -0.01 17.52
N THR A 37 -14.50 0.69 16.44
CA THR A 37 -14.86 2.08 16.15
C THR A 37 -14.90 2.30 14.63
N ASP A 38 -16.09 2.45 14.07
CA ASP A 38 -16.45 2.67 12.65
C ASP A 38 -15.80 3.88 11.91
N ASP A 39 -14.83 4.58 12.51
CA ASP A 39 -14.49 5.96 12.12
C ASP A 39 -13.05 6.17 11.58
N CYS A 40 -12.33 5.13 11.17
CA CYS A 40 -10.95 5.29 10.71
C CYS A 40 -10.70 4.76 9.30
N ASP A 41 -10.78 5.65 8.31
CA ASP A 41 -10.45 5.38 6.90
C ASP A 41 -8.94 5.24 6.62
N LEU A 42 -8.09 5.30 7.65
CA LEU A 42 -6.63 5.28 7.50
C LEU A 42 -6.06 3.86 7.58
N LEU A 43 -5.00 3.63 6.83
CA LEU A 43 -4.29 2.35 6.75
C LEU A 43 -3.42 2.17 7.99
N HIS A 44 -3.65 1.08 8.71
CA HIS A 44 -2.83 0.67 9.84
C HIS A 44 -1.63 -0.15 9.40
N VAL A 45 -0.62 -0.18 10.27
CA VAL A 45 0.60 -0.96 10.06
C VAL A 45 0.33 -2.46 9.95
N ASP A 46 -0.70 -2.94 10.65
CA ASP A 46 -1.07 -4.34 10.78
C ASP A 46 -2.32 -4.72 9.96
N ASP A 47 -2.86 -3.81 9.14
CA ASP A 47 -4.01 -4.15 8.29
C ASP A 47 -3.59 -5.18 7.25
N ASP A 48 -4.36 -6.26 7.11
CA ASP A 48 -4.12 -7.23 6.07
C ASP A 48 -4.68 -6.72 4.74
N ILE A 49 -3.87 -6.82 3.68
CA ILE A 49 -4.27 -6.40 2.34
C ILE A 49 -4.37 -7.62 1.45
N ILE A 50 -5.54 -7.80 0.83
CA ILE A 50 -5.86 -8.95 0.00
C ILE A 50 -6.39 -8.50 -1.36
N CYS A 51 -6.29 -9.37 -2.35
CA CYS A 51 -7.04 -9.21 -3.58
C CYS A 51 -8.48 -9.73 -3.38
N GLU A 52 -9.47 -8.92 -3.73
CA GLU A 52 -10.89 -9.30 -3.63
C GLU A 52 -11.25 -10.47 -4.56
N GLU A 53 -10.57 -10.57 -5.72
CA GLU A 53 -10.90 -11.57 -6.76
C GLU A 53 -10.28 -12.94 -6.51
N CYS A 54 -9.06 -13.00 -5.98
CA CYS A 54 -8.30 -14.25 -5.84
C CYS A 54 -7.80 -14.50 -4.42
N GLU A 55 -8.23 -13.68 -3.47
CA GLU A 55 -7.90 -13.74 -2.04
C GLU A 55 -6.38 -13.79 -1.78
N TYR A 56 -5.60 -13.33 -2.76
CA TYR A 56 -4.16 -13.35 -2.66
C TYR A 56 -3.72 -12.29 -1.65
N GLY A 57 -3.06 -12.71 -0.57
CA GLY A 57 -2.48 -11.80 0.41
C GLY A 57 -1.32 -11.01 -0.19
N LEU A 58 -1.45 -9.69 -0.23
CA LEU A 58 -0.38 -8.77 -0.63
C LEU A 58 0.52 -8.38 0.56
N GLY A 59 0.12 -8.75 1.78
CA GLY A 59 0.86 -8.54 3.03
C GLY A 59 0.18 -7.49 3.92
N SER A 60 0.93 -7.00 4.90
CA SER A 60 0.43 -5.99 5.85
C SER A 60 0.46 -4.57 5.29
N GLY A 61 -0.35 -3.68 5.86
CA GLY A 61 -0.44 -2.27 5.50
C GLY A 61 0.91 -1.57 5.55
N ARG A 62 1.77 -1.88 6.54
CA ARG A 62 3.16 -1.39 6.56
C ARG A 62 3.97 -1.83 5.36
N SER A 63 3.92 -3.12 5.01
CA SER A 63 4.70 -3.68 3.90
C SER A 63 4.22 -3.12 2.56
N PHE A 64 2.92 -2.95 2.44
CA PHE A 64 2.26 -2.39 1.29
C PHE A 64 2.56 -0.89 1.10
N ALA A 65 2.42 -0.09 2.15
CA ALA A 65 2.77 1.33 2.13
C ALA A 65 4.23 1.54 1.73
N ASN A 66 5.16 0.72 2.23
CA ASN A 66 6.55 0.76 1.81
C ASN A 66 6.74 0.40 0.32
N LYS A 67 5.99 -0.59 -0.19
CA LYS A 67 6.04 -0.98 -1.61
C LYS A 67 5.53 0.15 -2.50
N LEU A 68 4.45 0.81 -2.12
CA LEU A 68 3.89 1.93 -2.86
C LEU A 68 4.78 3.16 -2.83
N GLN A 69 5.30 3.52 -1.66
CA GLN A 69 6.28 4.59 -1.54
C GLN A 69 7.49 4.31 -2.45
N LYS A 70 8.02 3.08 -2.43
CA LYS A 70 9.09 2.67 -3.35
C LYS A 70 8.69 2.89 -4.81
N GLN A 71 7.52 2.42 -5.23
CA GLN A 71 7.02 2.61 -6.61
C GLN A 71 6.91 4.08 -7.00
N LYS A 72 6.44 4.96 -6.11
CA LYS A 72 6.40 6.41 -6.35
C LYS A 72 7.78 7.03 -6.57
N HIS A 73 8.81 6.48 -5.93
CA HIS A 73 10.19 6.90 -6.15
C HIS A 73 10.87 6.18 -7.33
N LEU A 74 10.16 5.26 -8.01
CA LEU A 74 10.64 4.68 -9.25
C LEU A 74 10.29 5.60 -10.41
N ILE A 75 11.31 6.01 -11.18
CA ILE A 75 11.12 6.70 -12.46
C ILE A 75 11.18 5.70 -13.62
N PRO A 76 10.38 5.90 -14.68
CA PRO A 76 10.48 5.10 -15.90
C PRO A 76 11.81 5.37 -16.61
N CYS A 77 12.48 4.30 -17.03
CA CYS A 77 13.68 4.37 -17.84
C CYS A 77 13.28 4.61 -19.32
N PRO A 78 13.79 5.67 -19.96
CA PRO A 78 13.42 5.98 -21.35
C PRO A 78 13.96 4.98 -22.39
N HIS A 79 14.80 4.02 -21.99
CA HIS A 79 15.48 3.10 -22.91
C HIS A 79 15.03 1.64 -22.81
N CYS A 80 14.61 1.16 -21.64
CA CYS A 80 14.36 -0.27 -21.44
C CYS A 80 12.95 -0.62 -20.95
N ASN A 81 12.01 0.34 -20.93
CA ASN A 81 10.66 0.19 -20.34
C ASN A 81 10.66 -0.29 -18.88
N GLY A 82 11.82 -0.35 -18.23
CA GLY A 82 11.95 -0.66 -16.81
C GLY A 82 11.76 0.59 -15.95
N THR A 83 11.68 0.40 -14.64
CA THR A 83 11.57 1.50 -13.66
C THR A 83 12.69 1.39 -12.63
N GLY A 84 13.32 2.51 -12.24
CA GLY A 84 14.47 2.53 -11.33
C GLY A 84 14.41 3.66 -10.31
N LEU A 85 15.06 3.49 -9.16
CA LEU A 85 15.22 4.53 -8.13
C LEU A 85 16.32 5.51 -8.55
N ILE A 86 16.05 6.82 -8.54
CA ILE A 86 17.14 7.80 -8.56
C ILE A 86 17.82 7.76 -7.20
N LYS A 87 19.16 7.66 -7.19
CA LYS A 87 19.97 7.57 -5.97
C LYS A 87 19.86 8.83 -5.08
N ASP A 88 19.43 9.97 -5.64
CA ASP A 88 19.32 11.26 -4.95
C ASP A 88 18.19 11.37 -3.91
N THR A 89 17.16 10.52 -3.94
CA THR A 89 16.04 10.61 -2.97
C THR A 89 16.30 9.90 -1.63
N LEU A 90 17.47 9.28 -1.43
CA LEU A 90 17.83 8.64 -0.15
C LEU A 90 18.63 9.55 0.79
N GLU A 91 19.04 10.74 0.35
CA GLU A 91 19.71 11.70 1.22
C GLU A 91 18.79 12.88 1.56
N LYS A 92 18.50 12.97 2.87
CA LYS A 92 17.85 14.06 3.62
C LYS A 92 16.33 13.97 3.79
N VAL A 93 15.95 13.18 4.81
CA VAL A 93 15.09 13.68 5.89
C VAL A 93 15.85 13.52 7.20
#